data_AF-A0A2N2T0M1-F1
#
_entry.id   AF-A0A2N2T0M1-F1
#
_cell.length_a   1.000
_cell.length_b   1.000
_cell.length_c   1.000
_cell.angle_alpha   90.00
_cell.angle_beta   90.00
_cell.angle_gamma   90.00
#
_symmetry.space_group_name_H-M   'P 1'
#
loop_
_entity.id
_entity.type
_entity.pdbx_description
1 polymer ?
#
loop_
_entity_poly.entity_id
_entity_poly.type
_entity_poly.pdbx_seq_one_letter_code
_entity_poly.pdbx_strand_id
1 'polypeptide(L)'
;MFWQAPLQERVQPLSAPQLHCQARCSYHTKTFADERATWNQVQMTFPLPGAQTFGDVTLGAVLAAAKQLGMPEPAARRIVQEVTSRVEKAFAIIVAEHEAGTTNTPPELAVYTAVEARLLRVVQHITLKDMLLRLRDTPS
;
A
#
# COMPACT_ATOMS: atom_id res chain seq x y z
N MET A 1 53.01 -9.84 -27.30
CA MET A 1 51.60 -9.77 -27.74
C MET A 1 50.81 -10.65 -26.79
N PHE A 2 50.36 -10.08 -25.67
CA PHE A 2 49.80 -10.82 -24.52
C PHE A 2 48.30 -10.52 -24.38
N TRP A 3 47.52 -11.60 -24.38
CA TRP A 3 46.38 -11.89 -23.51
C TRP A 3 45.00 -11.20 -23.67
N GLN A 4 43.99 -12.00 -23.33
CA GLN A 4 42.55 -11.90 -23.56
C GLN A 4 41.81 -10.89 -22.66
N ALA A 5 40.70 -10.34 -23.18
CA ALA A 5 39.54 -9.86 -22.42
C ALA A 5 38.27 -10.19 -23.28
N PRO A 6 37.12 -10.55 -22.69
CA PRO A 6 36.38 -9.63 -21.82
C PRO A 6 35.85 -10.24 -20.52
N LEU A 7 35.96 -9.48 -19.43
CA LEU A 7 35.15 -9.68 -18.23
C LEU A 7 33.71 -9.25 -18.53
N GLN A 8 32.83 -10.23 -18.59
CA GLN A 8 31.38 -10.03 -18.62
C GLN A 8 30.95 -9.54 -17.23
N GLU A 9 30.92 -8.22 -17.03
CA GLU A 9 30.28 -7.61 -15.87
C GLU A 9 28.78 -7.91 -15.93
N ARG A 10 28.34 -8.86 -15.11
CA ARG A 10 26.93 -9.07 -14.81
C ARG A 10 26.44 -7.83 -14.06
N VAL A 11 25.88 -6.88 -14.80
CA VAL A 11 25.02 -5.85 -14.22
C VAL A 11 23.80 -6.56 -13.65
N GLN A 12 23.81 -6.82 -12.33
CA GLN A 12 22.58 -7.16 -11.63
C GLN A 12 21.66 -5.94 -11.75
N PRO A 13 20.39 -6.09 -12.18
CA PRO A 13 19.48 -4.97 -12.19
C PRO A 13 19.17 -4.62 -10.73
N LEU A 14 19.90 -3.65 -10.19
CA LEU A 14 19.53 -2.95 -8.97
C LEU A 14 18.16 -2.34 -9.24
N SER A 15 17.12 -2.92 -8.64
CA SER A 15 15.75 -2.44 -8.77
C SER A 15 15.74 -0.93 -8.53
N ALA A 16 15.34 -0.15 -9.53
CA ALA A 16 15.21 1.28 -9.41
C ALA A 16 14.35 1.62 -8.18
N PRO A 17 14.62 2.73 -7.47
CA PRO A 17 13.75 3.18 -6.37
C PRO A 17 12.31 3.22 -6.89
N GLN A 18 11.36 2.71 -6.10
CA GLN A 18 9.94 2.59 -6.47
C GLN A 18 9.32 3.99 -6.66
N LEU A 19 9.54 4.60 -7.82
CA LEU A 19 9.25 6.01 -8.07
C LEU A 19 7.76 6.31 -8.34
N HIS A 20 6.88 5.32 -8.32
CA HIS A 20 5.47 5.53 -8.70
C HIS A 20 4.49 4.76 -7.78
N CYS A 21 4.53 5.04 -6.48
CA CYS A 21 3.54 4.56 -5.51
C CYS A 21 2.34 5.52 -5.41
N GLN A 22 1.58 5.69 -6.50
CA GLN A 22 0.29 6.41 -6.40
C GLN A 22 -0.79 5.46 -5.84
N ALA A 23 -1.37 5.81 -4.70
CA ALA A 23 -2.50 5.08 -4.12
C ALA A 23 -3.78 5.32 -4.95
N ARG A 24 -3.93 4.66 -6.10
CA ARG A 24 -5.14 4.79 -6.97
C ARG A 24 -6.46 4.62 -6.20
N CYS A 25 -6.47 3.84 -5.12
CA CYS A 25 -7.64 3.60 -4.29
C CYS A 25 -8.14 4.85 -3.52
N SER A 26 -7.29 5.85 -3.25
CA SER A 26 -7.67 7.03 -2.46
C SER A 26 -8.65 7.94 -3.19
N TYR A 27 -8.59 7.99 -4.53
CA TYR A 27 -9.54 8.70 -5.38
C TYR A 27 -10.95 8.09 -5.41
N HIS A 28 -11.11 6.86 -4.89
CA HIS A 28 -12.39 6.13 -4.88
C HIS A 28 -12.98 5.97 -3.47
N THR A 29 -12.66 6.91 -2.58
CA THR A 29 -13.10 6.85 -1.19
C THR A 29 -14.23 7.85 -0.88
N LYS A 30 -15.00 7.59 0.21
CA LYS A 30 -16.32 8.18 0.55
C LYS A 30 -16.42 9.72 0.59
N THR A 31 -15.31 10.43 0.42
CA THR A 31 -15.29 11.90 0.38
C THR A 31 -15.40 12.46 -1.04
N PHE A 32 -15.12 11.65 -2.07
CA PHE A 32 -15.05 12.09 -3.47
C PHE A 32 -15.94 11.30 -4.44
N ALA A 33 -16.59 10.21 -3.99
CA ALA A 33 -17.54 9.44 -4.78
C ALA A 33 -18.84 9.23 -3.99
N ASP A 34 -19.95 9.70 -4.57
CA ASP A 34 -21.35 9.47 -4.21
C ASP A 34 -21.61 8.15 -3.45
N GLU A 35 -21.61 8.24 -2.11
CA GLU A 35 -22.15 7.29 -1.13
C GLU A 35 -21.70 5.81 -1.16
N ARG A 36 -20.86 5.37 -2.10
CA ARG A 36 -20.29 4.01 -2.14
C ARG A 36 -18.83 4.05 -2.56
N ALA A 37 -17.92 4.01 -1.59
CA ALA A 37 -16.49 3.87 -1.87
C ALA A 37 -16.23 2.54 -2.59
N THR A 38 -16.05 2.60 -3.91
CA THR A 38 -15.81 1.45 -4.81
C THR A 38 -14.36 0.96 -4.76
N TRP A 39 -13.55 1.46 -3.82
CA TRP A 39 -12.13 1.13 -3.72
C TRP A 39 -11.85 -0.38 -3.70
N ASN A 40 -12.75 -1.18 -3.11
CA ASN A 40 -12.65 -2.63 -3.04
C ASN A 40 -12.91 -3.31 -4.40
N GLN A 41 -13.62 -2.66 -5.32
CA GLN A 41 -13.90 -3.15 -6.67
C GLN A 41 -12.82 -2.75 -7.68
N VAL A 42 -11.86 -1.90 -7.27
CA VAL A 42 -10.80 -1.44 -8.16
C VAL A 42 -9.92 -2.63 -8.55
N GLN A 43 -9.78 -2.84 -9.87
CA GLN A 43 -9.00 -3.93 -10.45
C GLN A 43 -7.50 -3.72 -10.23
N MET A 44 -6.82 -4.78 -9.83
CA MET A 44 -5.37 -4.80 -9.70
C MET A 44 -4.73 -4.95 -11.08
N THR A 45 -3.68 -4.17 -11.33
CA THR A 45 -2.87 -4.32 -12.55
C THR A 45 -2.13 -5.65 -12.58
N PHE A 46 -1.73 -6.15 -11.41
CA PHE A 46 -1.10 -7.45 -11.23
C PHE A 46 -1.93 -8.23 -10.20
N PRO A 47 -2.85 -9.10 -10.65
CA PRO A 47 -3.70 -9.84 -9.74
C PRO A 47 -2.92 -10.92 -8.98
N LEU A 48 -3.40 -11.26 -7.80
CA LEU A 48 -2.90 -12.41 -7.04
C LEU A 48 -3.74 -13.65 -7.39
N PRO A 49 -3.24 -14.87 -7.11
CA PRO A 49 -4.05 -16.07 -7.26
C PRO A 49 -5.35 -15.96 -6.46
N GLY A 50 -6.49 -15.96 -7.18
CA GLY A 50 -7.81 -15.84 -6.59
C GLY A 50 -8.24 -14.42 -6.18
N ALA A 51 -7.45 -13.38 -6.46
CA ALA A 51 -7.78 -11.99 -6.15
C ALA A 51 -7.53 -11.05 -7.33
N GLN A 52 -8.62 -10.52 -7.89
CA GLN A 52 -8.60 -9.64 -9.07
C GLN A 52 -8.76 -8.17 -8.70
N THR A 53 -9.51 -7.91 -7.63
CA THR A 53 -9.73 -6.57 -7.10
C THR A 53 -9.00 -6.38 -5.77
N PHE A 54 -8.80 -5.12 -5.36
CA PHE A 54 -8.24 -4.83 -4.05
C PHE A 54 -9.07 -5.42 -2.90
N GLY A 55 -10.40 -5.54 -3.06
CA GLY A 55 -11.28 -6.16 -2.08
C GLY A 55 -11.06 -7.66 -1.92
N ASP A 56 -10.55 -8.34 -2.96
CA ASP A 56 -10.31 -9.79 -2.91
C ASP A 56 -8.99 -10.15 -2.21
N VAL A 57 -8.15 -9.15 -1.92
CA VAL A 57 -6.86 -9.37 -1.28
C VAL A 57 -7.06 -9.81 0.18
N THR A 58 -6.61 -11.01 0.47
CA THR A 58 -6.60 -11.63 1.80
C THR A 58 -5.20 -12.15 2.11
N LEU A 59 -4.92 -12.46 3.38
CA LEU A 59 -3.68 -13.14 3.74
C LEU A 59 -3.50 -14.44 2.93
N GLY A 60 -4.58 -15.22 2.74
CA GLY A 60 -4.54 -16.44 1.92
C GLY A 60 -4.11 -16.19 0.47
N ALA A 61 -4.64 -15.15 -0.17
CA ALA A 61 -4.25 -14.78 -1.54
C ALA A 61 -2.75 -14.38 -1.63
N VAL A 62 -2.25 -13.67 -0.62
CA VAL A 62 -0.83 -13.28 -0.53
C VAL A 62 0.07 -14.50 -0.32
N LEU A 63 -0.31 -15.42 0.55
CA LEU A 63 0.45 -16.65 0.79
C LEU A 63 0.41 -17.60 -0.43
N ALA A 64 -0.72 -17.65 -1.13
CA ALA A 64 -0.83 -18.39 -2.39
C ALA A 64 0.11 -17.82 -3.46
N ALA A 65 0.19 -16.49 -3.59
CA ALA A 65 1.15 -15.83 -4.46
C ALA A 65 2.60 -16.14 -4.04
N ALA A 66 2.92 -16.03 -2.75
CA ALA A 66 4.24 -16.33 -2.22
C ALA A 66 4.67 -17.78 -2.54
N LYS A 67 3.76 -18.74 -2.41
CA LYS A 67 4.00 -20.15 -2.78
C LYS A 67 4.33 -20.29 -4.27
N GLN A 68 3.62 -19.61 -5.17
CA GLN A 68 3.92 -19.64 -6.61
C GLN A 68 5.29 -19.04 -6.93
N LEU A 69 5.74 -18.07 -6.13
CA LEU A 69 7.07 -17.47 -6.21
C LEU A 69 8.17 -18.31 -5.52
N GLY A 70 7.85 -19.49 -4.99
CA GLY A 70 8.80 -20.36 -4.30
C GLY A 70 9.22 -19.86 -2.90
N MET A 71 8.47 -18.91 -2.33
CA MET A 71 8.75 -18.37 -1.00
C MET A 71 8.14 -19.27 0.10
N PRO A 72 8.92 -19.64 1.13
CA PRO A 72 8.39 -20.37 2.28
C PRO A 72 7.31 -19.57 3.02
N GLU A 73 6.21 -20.23 3.39
CA GLU A 73 5.09 -19.60 4.09
C GLU A 73 5.48 -18.85 5.38
N PRO A 74 6.36 -19.37 6.25
CA PRO A 74 6.79 -18.63 7.44
C PRO A 74 7.48 -17.30 7.11
N ALA A 75 8.25 -17.26 6.01
CA ALA A 75 8.90 -16.04 5.55
C ALA A 75 7.87 -15.04 5.00
N ALA A 76 6.91 -15.52 4.21
CA ALA A 76 5.83 -14.69 3.67
C ALA A 76 4.98 -14.06 4.78
N ARG A 77 4.57 -14.86 5.79
CA ARG A 77 3.82 -14.38 6.96
C ARG A 77 4.57 -13.30 7.73
N ARG A 78 5.87 -13.52 7.98
CA ARG A 78 6.72 -12.53 8.64
C ARG A 78 6.77 -11.22 7.87
N ILE A 79 6.94 -11.28 6.55
CA ILE A 79 6.96 -10.08 5.69
C ILE A 79 5.63 -9.34 5.77
N VAL A 80 4.50 -10.05 5.66
CA VAL A 80 3.17 -9.43 5.76
C VAL A 80 3.02 -8.72 7.10
N GLN A 81 3.34 -9.39 8.21
CA GLN A 81 3.26 -8.80 9.56
C GLN A 81 4.15 -7.56 9.73
N GLU A 82 5.38 -7.62 9.21
CA GLU A 82 6.32 -6.49 9.22
C GLU A 82 5.76 -5.30 8.42
N VAL A 83 5.25 -5.55 7.22
CA VAL A 83 4.67 -4.51 6.36
C VAL A 83 3.41 -3.92 7.01
N THR A 84 2.47 -4.74 7.47
CA THR A 84 1.22 -4.25 8.07
C THR A 84 1.48 -3.40 9.30
N SER A 85 2.40 -3.81 10.17
CA SER A 85 2.76 -3.05 11.38
C SER A 85 3.49 -1.74 11.07
N ARG A 86 4.31 -1.70 10.01
CA ARG A 86 5.00 -0.48 9.58
C ARG A 86 4.06 0.51 8.91
N VAL A 87 3.13 0.04 8.10
CA VAL A 87 2.16 0.91 7.41
C VAL A 87 1.27 1.63 8.42
N GLU A 88 0.76 0.94 9.45
CA GLU A 88 -0.02 1.59 10.51
C GLU A 88 0.76 2.73 11.18
N LYS A 89 2.03 2.49 11.53
CA LYS A 89 2.90 3.49 12.18
C LYS A 89 3.23 4.65 11.24
N ALA A 90 3.61 4.35 10.01
CA ALA A 90 3.94 5.37 9.00
C ALA A 90 2.73 6.26 8.70
N PHE A 91 1.53 5.68 8.62
CA PHE A 91 0.32 6.46 8.39
C PHE A 91 -0.02 7.37 9.58
N ALA A 92 0.16 6.90 10.81
CA ALA A 92 -0.03 7.74 12.00
C ALA A 92 0.93 8.95 12.02
N ILE A 93 2.17 8.77 11.58
CA ILE A 93 3.14 9.87 11.44
C ILE A 93 2.65 10.90 10.41
N ILE A 94 2.20 10.45 9.23
CA ILE A 94 1.67 11.34 8.19
C ILE A 94 0.48 12.17 8.70
N VAL A 95 -0.43 11.56 9.46
CA VAL A 95 -1.56 12.27 10.08
C VAL A 95 -1.08 13.33 11.07
N ALA A 96 -0.15 12.98 11.96
CA ALA A 96 0.38 13.90 12.95
C ALA A 96 1.14 15.07 12.31
N GLU A 97 1.92 14.81 11.26
CA GLU A 97 2.63 15.85 10.49
C GLU A 97 1.65 16.80 9.81
N HIS A 98 0.54 16.28 9.25
CA HIS A 98 -0.52 17.10 8.66
C HIS A 98 -1.21 17.98 9.70
N GLU A 99 -1.58 17.42 10.85
CA GLU A 99 -2.22 18.18 11.94
C GLU A 99 -1.29 19.28 12.50
N ALA A 100 -0.01 18.96 12.69
CA ALA A 100 0.99 19.93 13.13
C ALA A 100 1.19 21.06 12.10
N GLY A 101 1.23 20.73 10.81
CA GLY A 101 1.38 21.69 9.71
C GLY A 101 0.15 22.59 9.50
N THR A 102 -1.02 22.19 10.00
CA THR A 102 -2.29 22.90 9.76
C THR A 102 -2.81 23.70 10.97
N THR A 103 -2.09 23.66 12.10
CA THR A 103 -2.51 24.33 13.34
C THR A 103 -2.68 25.86 13.21
N ASN A 104 -1.96 26.50 12.29
CA ASN A 104 -2.02 27.95 12.04
C ASN A 104 -2.39 28.30 10.59
N THR A 105 -3.19 27.45 9.94
CA THR A 105 -3.56 27.68 8.53
C THR A 105 -4.34 29.00 8.35
N PRO A 106 -3.93 29.87 7.42
CA PRO A 106 -4.69 31.08 7.07
C PRO A 106 -6.12 30.75 6.61
N PRO A 107 -7.12 31.61 6.86
CA PRO A 107 -8.52 31.35 6.51
C PRO A 107 -8.74 31.01 5.02
N GLU A 108 -7.94 31.58 4.13
CA GLU A 108 -7.98 31.32 2.68
C GLU A 108 -7.59 29.89 2.28
N LEU A 109 -6.81 29.20 3.11
CA LEU A 109 -6.34 27.82 2.86
C LEU A 109 -7.08 26.78 3.71
N ALA A 110 -7.92 27.21 4.65
CA ALA A 110 -8.61 26.34 5.61
C ALA A 110 -9.51 25.29 4.94
N VAL A 111 -10.10 25.61 3.77
CA VAL A 111 -10.92 24.65 3.02
C VAL A 111 -10.06 23.50 2.48
N TYR A 112 -8.88 23.79 1.96
CA TYR A 112 -7.97 22.77 1.41
C TYR A 112 -7.47 21.84 2.52
N THR A 113 -7.03 22.40 3.64
CA THR A 113 -6.53 21.61 4.76
C THR A 113 -7.63 20.75 5.40
N ALA A 114 -8.88 21.25 5.46
CA ALA A 114 -10.03 20.47 5.89
C ALA A 114 -10.34 19.28 4.96
N VAL A 115 -10.21 19.49 3.65
CA VAL A 115 -10.39 18.42 2.64
C VAL A 115 -9.30 17.36 2.76
N GLU A 116 -8.04 17.78 2.91
CA GLU A 116 -6.91 16.86 3.12
C GLU A 116 -7.08 16.04 4.41
N ALA A 117 -7.43 16.69 5.53
CA ALA A 117 -7.70 16.00 6.79
C ALA A 117 -8.85 14.98 6.64
N ARG A 118 -9.88 15.33 5.86
CA ARG A 118 -10.98 14.40 5.55
C ARG A 118 -10.52 13.22 4.70
N LEU A 119 -9.64 13.43 3.71
CA LEU A 119 -9.04 12.36 2.92
C LEU A 119 -8.22 11.40 3.79
N LEU A 120 -7.36 11.95 4.66
CA LEU A 120 -6.54 11.15 5.58
C LEU A 120 -7.40 10.28 6.52
N ARG A 121 -8.45 10.85 7.12
CA ARG A 121 -9.41 10.10 7.94
C ARG A 121 -10.06 8.96 7.18
N VAL A 122 -10.40 9.18 5.92
CA VAL A 122 -11.02 8.16 5.08
C VAL A 122 -10.03 7.04 4.74
N VAL A 123 -8.79 7.35 4.39
CA VAL A 123 -7.76 6.33 4.18
C VAL A 123 -7.54 5.54 5.48
N GLN A 124 -7.40 6.22 6.63
CA GLN A 124 -7.17 5.58 7.92
C GLN A 124 -8.29 4.63 8.34
N HIS A 125 -9.53 5.12 8.33
CA HIS A 125 -10.66 4.42 8.95
C HIS A 125 -11.44 3.51 8.01
N ILE A 126 -11.25 3.65 6.69
CA ILE A 126 -11.93 2.83 5.69
C ILE A 126 -10.92 1.92 4.99
N THR A 127 -10.08 2.47 4.13
CA THR A 127 -9.23 1.67 3.24
C THR A 127 -8.17 0.90 4.00
N LEU A 128 -7.38 1.59 4.81
CA LEU A 128 -6.27 0.99 5.55
C LEU A 128 -6.78 0.01 6.59
N LYS A 129 -7.77 0.41 7.40
CA LYS A 129 -8.39 -0.47 8.39
C LYS A 129 -8.93 -1.75 7.77
N ASP A 130 -9.69 -1.67 6.67
CA ASP A 130 -10.26 -2.86 6.03
C ASP A 130 -9.18 -3.78 5.44
N MET A 131 -8.19 -3.20 4.74
CA MET A 131 -7.05 -3.96 4.20
C MET A 131 -6.27 -4.70 5.29
N LEU A 132 -5.99 -4.03 6.39
CA LEU A 132 -5.26 -4.63 7.51
C LEU A 132 -6.08 -5.75 8.17
N LEU A 133 -7.40 -5.61 8.27
CA LEU A 133 -8.27 -6.67 8.78
C LEU A 133 -8.21 -7.92 7.90
N ARG A 134 -8.23 -7.77 6.57
CA ARG A 134 -8.16 -8.89 5.61
C ARG A 134 -6.80 -9.61 5.59
N LEU A 135 -5.75 -8.92 6.03
CA LEU A 135 -4.38 -9.45 6.09
C LEU A 135 -4.00 -10.03 7.46
N ARG A 136 -4.89 -9.93 8.46
CA ARG A 136 -4.68 -10.59 9.75
C ARG A 136 -4.92 -12.09 9.62
N ASP A 137 -4.17 -12.86 10.39
CA ASP A 137 -4.48 -14.26 10.64
C ASP A 137 -5.83 -14.32 11.37
N THR A 138 -6.88 -14.66 10.63
CA THR A 138 -8.15 -15.04 11.22
C THR A 138 -8.04 -16.53 11.52
N PRO A 139 -8.14 -16.97 12.79
CA PRO A 139 -8.15 -18.40 13.08
C PRO A 139 -9.32 -19.03 12.29
N SER A 140 -8.99 -20.06 11.53
CA SER A 140 -9.98 -20.92 10.84
C SER A 140 -10.60 -21.89 11.84
#